data_AF-T0ZWL7-F1
#
_entry.id   AF-T0ZWL7-F1
#
_cell.length_a   1.000
_cell.length_b   1.000
_cell.length_c   1.000
_cell.angle_alpha   90.00
_cell.angle_beta   90.00
_cell.angle_gamma   90.00
#
_symmetry.space_group_name_H-M   'P 1'
#
loop_
_entity.id
_entity.type
_entity.pdbx_description
1 polymer ?
#
loop_
_entity_poly.entity_id
_entity_poly.type
_entity_poly.pdbx_seq_one_letter_code
_entity_poly.pdbx_strand_id
1 'polypeptide(L)'
;VVSYLQLAHNERHPVTGSPVAKVIHNFGRADKVDREALARLVSSISRFLDPAEAVAATEGADVEIVDSRRFGGAYVLDELWRRLGIAKALLDAAGRRRLSGEVVERVLFALVAQRCLEPASKLACVSWVQERVAISSCPAFDDQAAYAAMDFLLDALPDIAKG
;
A
#
# COMPACT_ATOMS: atom_id res chain seq x y z
N VAL A 1 37.10 -13.16 -8.65
CA VAL A 1 37.56 -12.08 -7.75
C VAL A 1 37.09 -12.42 -6.35
N VAL A 2 37.97 -12.41 -5.33
CA VAL A 2 37.61 -12.70 -3.94
C VAL A 2 37.29 -11.37 -3.24
N SER A 3 36.11 -11.26 -2.60
CA SER A 3 35.71 -10.08 -1.84
C SER A 3 35.65 -10.37 -0.34
N TYR A 4 35.91 -9.34 0.47
CA TYR A 4 35.88 -9.40 1.93
C TYR A 4 34.80 -8.47 2.46
N LEU A 5 34.14 -8.88 3.54
CA LEU A 5 33.12 -8.08 4.20
C LEU A 5 33.69 -7.43 5.46
N GLN A 6 33.54 -6.12 5.59
CA GLN A 6 34.07 -5.33 6.71
C GLN A 6 33.01 -4.37 7.22
N LEU A 7 32.95 -4.21 8.55
CA LEU A 7 32.28 -3.08 9.19
C LEU A 7 33.28 -1.94 9.28
N ALA A 8 32.96 -0.79 8.68
CA ALA A 8 33.82 0.37 8.69
C ALA A 8 33.03 1.63 9.06
N HIS A 9 33.73 2.60 9.65
CA HIS A 9 33.24 3.94 9.93
C HIS A 9 34.14 4.95 9.21
N ASN A 10 33.53 5.85 8.44
CA ASN A 10 34.28 6.88 7.73
C ASN A 10 34.54 8.07 8.65
N GLU A 11 35.82 8.39 8.88
CA GLU A 11 36.26 9.55 9.64
C GLU A 11 37.06 10.51 8.73
N ARG A 12 37.04 11.81 9.03
CA ARG A 12 37.90 12.77 8.32
C ARG A 12 39.31 12.67 8.86
N HIS A 13 40.28 12.49 7.96
CA HIS A 13 41.69 12.45 8.34
C HIS A 13 42.13 13.82 8.88
N PRO A 14 42.73 13.90 10.08
CA PRO A 14 42.95 15.16 10.79
C PRO A 14 43.93 16.11 10.08
N VAL A 15 44.80 15.59 9.23
CA VAL A 15 45.82 16.38 8.51
C VAL A 15 45.40 16.71 7.08
N THR A 16 44.80 15.75 6.37
CA THR A 16 44.51 15.89 4.93
C THR A 16 43.05 16.29 4.66
N GLY A 17 42.17 16.17 5.67
CA GLY A 17 40.75 16.48 5.56
C GLY A 17 39.94 15.47 4.74
N SER A 18 40.59 14.51 4.07
CA SER A 18 39.94 13.50 3.25
C SER A 18 39.15 12.49 4.08
N PRO A 19 38.01 11.96 3.58
CA PRO A 19 37.30 10.87 4.22
C PRO A 19 38.15 9.58 4.12
N VAL A 20 38.39 8.94 5.25
CA VAL A 20 39.12 7.66 5.37
C VAL A 20 38.22 6.64 6.07
N ALA A 21 38.12 5.45 5.49
CA ALA A 21 37.37 4.35 6.09
C ALA A 21 38.21 3.67 7.18
N LYS A 22 37.76 3.78 8.43
CA LYS A 22 38.33 3.05 9.56
C LYS A 22 37.60 1.72 9.73
N VAL A 23 38.30 0.62 9.50
CA VAL A 23 37.75 -0.73 9.69
C VAL A 23 37.59 -1.00 11.19
N ILE A 24 36.34 -1.21 11.63
CA ILE A 24 36.00 -1.58 13.00
C ILE A 24 36.14 -3.08 13.18
N HIS A 25 35.64 -3.86 12.21
CA HIS A 25 35.68 -5.31 12.26
C HIS A 25 35.74 -5.92 10.86
N ASN A 26 36.47 -7.03 10.73
CA ASN A 26 36.58 -7.79 9.48
C ASN A 26 35.88 -9.14 9.66
N PHE A 27 34.80 -9.37 8.91
CA PHE A 27 34.03 -10.62 8.94
C PHE A 27 34.67 -11.74 8.10
N GLY A 28 35.75 -11.43 7.39
CA GLY A 28 36.43 -12.37 6.50
C GLY A 28 35.87 -12.35 5.09
N ARG A 29 36.02 -13.47 4.39
CA ARG A 29 35.61 -13.59 2.98
C ARG A 29 34.09 -13.57 2.86
N ALA A 30 33.57 -12.73 1.97
CA ALA A 30 32.14 -12.50 1.81
C ALA A 30 31.34 -13.77 1.48
N ASP A 31 31.94 -14.75 0.80
CA ASP A 31 31.32 -16.05 0.46
C ASP A 31 31.27 -17.04 1.63
N LYS A 32 31.96 -16.76 2.73
CA LYS A 32 32.04 -17.64 3.92
C LYS A 32 31.36 -17.04 5.15
N VAL A 33 30.79 -15.84 5.05
CA VAL A 33 30.13 -15.19 6.19
C VAL A 33 28.75 -15.81 6.41
N ASP A 34 28.46 -16.11 7.68
CA ASP A 34 27.13 -16.54 8.12
C ASP A 34 26.13 -15.37 8.03
N ARG A 35 25.22 -15.46 7.07
CA ARG A 35 24.17 -14.45 6.83
C ARG A 35 23.16 -14.39 7.98
N GLU A 36 22.88 -15.49 8.65
CA GLU A 36 21.95 -15.54 9.77
C GLU A 36 22.56 -14.87 11.02
N ALA A 37 23.87 -15.04 11.24
CA ALA A 37 24.60 -14.29 12.25
C ALA A 37 24.60 -12.77 11.98
N LEU A 38 24.77 -12.35 10.72
CA LEU A 38 24.66 -10.93 10.35
C LEU A 38 23.25 -10.37 10.62
N ALA A 39 22.20 -11.11 10.26
CA ALA A 39 20.82 -10.69 10.53
C ALA A 39 20.55 -10.50 12.04
N ARG A 40 21.06 -11.42 12.87
CA ARG A 40 21.00 -11.30 14.34
C ARG A 40 21.79 -10.09 14.86
N LEU A 41 22.95 -9.81 14.27
CA LEU A 41 23.74 -8.62 14.61
C LEU A 41 22.98 -7.32 14.31
N VAL A 42 22.37 -7.22 13.12
CA VAL A 42 21.54 -6.06 12.73
C VAL A 42 20.40 -5.89 13.74
N SER A 43 19.65 -6.94 14.04
CA SER A 43 18.54 -6.88 15.01
C SER A 43 19.01 -6.45 16.41
N SER A 44 20.18 -6.88 16.84
CA SER A 44 20.76 -6.50 18.14
C SER A 44 21.11 -5.01 18.18
N ILE A 45 21.73 -4.48 17.12
CA ILE A 45 22.12 -3.06 17.02
C ILE A 45 20.88 -2.18 16.90
N SER A 46 19.91 -2.54 16.04
CA SER A 46 18.68 -1.77 15.85
C SER A 46 17.85 -1.60 17.13
N ARG A 47 18.01 -2.49 18.12
CA ARG A 47 17.31 -2.38 19.41
C ARG A 47 17.76 -1.18 20.25
N PHE A 48 18.91 -0.60 19.94
CA PHE A 48 19.43 0.61 20.59
C PHE A 48 19.07 1.90 19.84
N LEU A 49 18.33 1.80 18.74
CA LEU A 49 17.84 2.93 17.95
C LEU A 49 16.35 3.13 18.21
N ASP A 50 15.89 4.38 18.27
CA ASP A 50 14.46 4.64 18.22
C ASP A 50 13.89 4.30 16.83
N PRO A 51 12.58 4.00 16.68
CA PRO A 51 12.01 3.54 15.41
C PRO A 51 12.30 4.47 14.21
N ALA A 52 12.32 5.79 14.43
CA ALA A 52 12.66 6.77 13.41
C ALA A 52 14.15 6.68 12.99
N GLU A 53 15.05 6.45 13.96
CA GLU A 53 16.48 6.29 13.73
C GLU A 53 16.82 4.96 13.06
N ALA A 54 16.07 3.89 13.37
CA ALA A 54 16.21 2.59 12.72
C ALA A 54 15.84 2.65 11.24
N VAL A 55 14.78 3.40 10.90
CA VAL A 55 14.39 3.66 9.50
C VAL A 55 15.43 4.55 8.80
N ALA A 56 15.90 5.62 9.45
CA ALA A 56 16.97 6.45 8.90
C ALA A 56 18.29 5.68 8.70
N ALA A 57 18.62 4.72 9.57
CA ALA A 57 19.79 3.86 9.43
C ALA A 57 19.68 2.89 8.23
N THR A 58 18.49 2.71 7.68
CA THR A 58 18.27 2.03 6.40
C THR A 58 18.33 2.97 5.19
N GLU A 59 18.60 4.27 5.36
CA GLU A 59 18.89 5.19 4.24
C GLU A 59 20.21 4.75 3.58
N GLY A 60 20.07 3.97 2.50
CA GLY A 60 21.16 3.27 1.81
C GLY A 60 20.84 1.80 1.51
N ALA A 61 19.82 1.23 2.14
CA ALA A 61 19.08 0.13 1.55
C ALA A 61 18.21 0.73 0.45
N ASP A 62 18.35 0.23 -0.78
CA ASP A 62 17.54 0.68 -1.91
C ASP A 62 16.04 0.50 -1.60
N VAL A 63 15.39 1.55 -1.10
CA VAL A 63 13.94 1.62 -1.02
C VAL A 63 13.45 1.86 -2.44
N GLU A 64 13.08 0.79 -3.12
CA GLU A 64 12.43 0.87 -4.42
C GLU A 64 10.93 1.13 -4.23
N ILE A 65 10.44 2.21 -4.84
CA ILE A 65 9.01 2.46 -4.93
C ILE A 65 8.44 1.48 -5.96
N VAL A 66 7.81 0.41 -5.47
CA VAL A 66 7.20 -0.64 -6.32
C VAL A 66 5.92 -0.16 -7.02
N ASP A 67 5.14 0.71 -6.36
CA ASP A 67 3.87 1.23 -6.89
C ASP A 67 3.53 2.59 -6.24
N SER A 68 2.78 3.43 -6.96
CA SER A 68 2.25 4.70 -6.46
C SER A 68 0.89 4.99 -7.07
N ARG A 69 -0.14 5.13 -6.21
CA ARG A 69 -1.53 5.34 -6.64
C ARG A 69 -2.12 6.60 -6.04
N ARG A 70 -3.05 7.21 -6.77
CA ARG A 70 -3.80 8.38 -6.28
C ARG A 70 -4.73 7.94 -5.13
N PHE A 71 -4.64 8.60 -3.99
CA PHE A 71 -5.48 8.29 -2.82
C PHE A 71 -6.43 9.43 -2.43
N GLY A 72 -5.95 10.69 -2.44
CA GLY A 72 -6.67 11.82 -1.85
C GLY A 72 -8.10 12.02 -2.38
N GLY A 73 -8.30 11.95 -3.70
CA GLY A 73 -9.62 12.10 -4.31
C GLY A 73 -10.60 10.99 -3.89
N ALA A 74 -10.14 9.74 -3.92
CA ALA A 74 -10.97 8.60 -3.53
C ALA A 74 -11.30 8.65 -2.03
N TYR A 75 -10.36 9.05 -1.18
CA TYR A 75 -10.57 9.20 0.25
C TYR A 75 -11.68 10.22 0.58
N VAL A 76 -11.63 11.40 -0.05
CA VAL A 76 -12.65 12.45 0.16
C VAL A 76 -14.03 11.98 -0.31
N LEU A 77 -14.09 11.33 -1.48
CA LEU A 77 -15.34 10.78 -2.00
C LEU A 77 -15.91 9.67 -1.11
N ASP A 78 -15.06 8.82 -0.53
CA ASP A 78 -15.47 7.74 0.38
C ASP A 78 -16.06 8.30 1.68
N GLU A 79 -15.45 9.37 2.21
CA GLU A 79 -16.00 10.06 3.38
C GLU A 79 -17.34 10.73 3.06
N LEU A 80 -17.49 11.38 1.90
CA LEU A 80 -18.76 11.95 1.47
C LEU A 80 -19.82 10.86 1.25
N TRP A 81 -19.45 9.74 0.63
CA TRP A 81 -20.31 8.60 0.39
C TRP A 81 -20.89 8.01 1.69
N ARG A 82 -20.07 7.91 2.75
CA ARG A 82 -20.52 7.52 4.08
C ARG A 82 -21.40 8.59 4.73
N ARG A 83 -21.00 9.87 4.68
CA ARG A 83 -21.74 10.99 5.30
C ARG A 83 -23.12 11.19 4.70
N LEU A 84 -23.26 10.97 3.38
CA LEU A 84 -24.54 11.01 2.68
C LEU A 84 -25.41 9.77 2.97
N GLY A 85 -24.90 8.80 3.74
CA GLY A 85 -25.64 7.58 4.09
C GLY A 85 -25.75 6.57 2.94
N ILE A 86 -25.07 6.78 1.81
CA ILE A 86 -25.17 5.92 0.63
C ILE A 86 -24.63 4.52 0.95
N ALA A 87 -23.46 4.44 1.58
CA ALA A 87 -22.89 3.17 2.05
C ALA A 87 -23.89 2.40 2.92
N LYS A 88 -24.48 3.09 3.91
CA LYS A 88 -25.45 2.49 4.83
C LYS A 88 -26.69 1.98 4.09
N ALA A 89 -27.26 2.78 3.19
CA ALA A 89 -28.45 2.40 2.43
C ALA A 89 -28.19 1.15 1.56
N LEU A 90 -27.01 1.06 0.93
CA LEU A 90 -26.63 -0.11 0.15
C LEU A 90 -26.43 -1.35 1.02
N LEU A 91 -25.77 -1.21 2.18
CA LEU A 91 -25.57 -2.32 3.13
C LEU A 91 -26.91 -2.81 3.70
N ASP A 92 -27.82 -1.92 4.08
CA ASP A 92 -29.15 -2.26 4.58
C ASP A 92 -29.98 -2.99 3.52
N ALA A 93 -29.90 -2.55 2.25
CA ALA A 93 -30.57 -3.20 1.13
C ALA A 93 -29.94 -4.57 0.79
N ALA A 94 -28.62 -4.70 0.94
CA ALA A 94 -27.87 -5.94 0.73
C ALA A 94 -28.16 -6.97 1.81
N GLY A 95 -28.30 -6.57 3.09
CA GLY A 95 -28.57 -7.48 4.20
C GLY A 95 -29.88 -8.27 4.08
N ARG A 96 -30.80 -7.83 3.22
CA ARG A 96 -32.05 -8.54 2.87
C ARG A 96 -31.86 -9.61 1.78
N ARG A 97 -30.66 -9.77 1.24
CA ARG A 97 -30.35 -10.60 0.08
C ARG A 97 -29.17 -11.53 0.41
N ARG A 98 -29.01 -12.61 -0.37
CA ARG A 98 -27.95 -13.63 -0.16
C ARG A 98 -26.66 -13.25 -0.88
N LEU A 99 -26.11 -12.08 -0.56
CA LEU A 99 -24.95 -11.48 -1.24
C LEU A 99 -24.00 -10.80 -0.26
N SER A 100 -22.73 -10.65 -0.66
CA SER A 100 -21.71 -9.96 0.13
C SER A 100 -21.89 -8.45 0.01
N GLY A 101 -22.70 -7.85 0.90
CA GLY A 101 -23.06 -6.43 0.84
C GLY A 101 -21.87 -5.47 0.83
N GLU A 102 -20.84 -5.76 1.62
CA GLU A 102 -19.61 -4.95 1.66
C GLU A 102 -18.87 -4.95 0.32
N VAL A 103 -18.79 -6.10 -0.35
CA VAL A 103 -18.14 -6.21 -1.67
C VAL A 103 -18.92 -5.40 -2.70
N VAL A 104 -20.24 -5.58 -2.74
CA VAL A 104 -21.11 -4.89 -3.70
C VAL A 104 -21.08 -3.38 -3.49
N GLU A 105 -21.13 -2.92 -2.24
CA GLU A 105 -21.06 -1.51 -1.89
C GLU A 105 -19.70 -0.90 -2.29
N ARG A 106 -18.57 -1.59 -2.06
CA ARG A 106 -17.25 -1.12 -2.47
C ARG A 106 -17.09 -1.06 -4.00
N VAL A 107 -17.64 -2.04 -4.73
CA VAL A 107 -17.63 -2.03 -6.20
C VAL A 107 -18.46 -0.86 -6.75
N LEU A 108 -19.65 -0.61 -6.19
CA LEU A 108 -20.47 0.55 -6.55
C LEU A 108 -19.76 1.87 -6.23
N PHE A 109 -19.13 1.97 -5.07
CA PHE A 109 -18.31 3.13 -4.71
C PHE A 109 -17.18 3.34 -5.71
N ALA A 110 -16.44 2.30 -6.09
CA ALA A 110 -15.36 2.41 -7.07
C ALA A 110 -15.85 2.93 -8.44
N LEU A 111 -16.99 2.43 -8.93
CA LEU A 111 -17.62 2.91 -10.17
C LEU A 111 -17.98 4.40 -10.08
N VAL A 112 -18.54 4.85 -8.96
CA VAL A 112 -18.88 6.26 -8.73
C VAL A 112 -17.62 7.12 -8.60
N ALA A 113 -16.63 6.66 -7.84
CA ALA A 113 -15.37 7.38 -7.65
C ALA A 113 -14.63 7.56 -8.97
N GLN A 114 -14.61 6.55 -9.84
CA GLN A 114 -14.05 6.67 -11.19
C GLN A 114 -14.78 7.76 -11.97
N ARG A 115 -16.12 7.81 -11.90
CA ARG A 115 -16.89 8.84 -12.60
C ARG A 115 -16.63 10.25 -12.11
N CYS A 116 -16.23 10.43 -10.85
CA CYS A 116 -15.87 11.73 -10.32
C CYS A 116 -14.43 12.13 -10.65
N LEU A 117 -13.48 11.17 -10.67
CA LEU A 117 -12.05 11.46 -10.74
C LEU A 117 -11.45 11.27 -12.13
N GLU A 118 -11.90 10.26 -12.87
CA GLU A 118 -11.38 9.89 -14.18
C GLU A 118 -12.47 9.20 -15.03
N PRO A 119 -13.46 9.97 -15.53
CA PRO A 119 -14.67 9.41 -16.12
C PRO A 119 -14.39 8.48 -17.31
N ALA A 120 -14.81 7.22 -17.22
CA ALA A 120 -14.63 6.22 -18.27
C ALA A 120 -15.74 5.13 -18.27
N SER A 121 -15.56 4.09 -19.08
CA SER A 121 -16.47 2.93 -19.11
C SER A 121 -16.36 2.09 -17.84
N LYS A 122 -17.37 1.26 -17.56
CA LYS A 122 -17.37 0.32 -16.43
C LYS A 122 -16.19 -0.65 -16.51
N LEU A 123 -15.88 -1.12 -17.72
CA LEU A 123 -14.74 -1.98 -18.00
C LEU A 123 -13.42 -1.29 -17.62
N ALA A 124 -13.29 0.01 -17.92
CA ALA A 124 -12.12 0.78 -17.53
C ALA A 124 -12.01 0.97 -15.99
N CYS A 125 -13.08 0.76 -15.22
CA CYS A 125 -13.03 0.86 -13.76
C CYS A 125 -12.22 -0.26 -13.13
N VAL A 126 -12.25 -1.46 -13.72
CA VAL A 126 -11.51 -2.62 -13.22
C VAL A 126 -10.01 -2.34 -13.24
N SER A 127 -9.46 -1.95 -14.39
CA SER A 127 -8.04 -1.58 -14.50
C SER A 127 -7.71 -0.32 -13.70
N TRP A 128 -8.62 0.65 -13.63
CA TRP A 128 -8.42 1.87 -12.85
C TRP A 128 -8.20 1.59 -11.35
N VAL A 129 -9.01 0.73 -10.74
CA VAL A 129 -8.84 0.31 -9.33
C VAL A 129 -7.56 -0.50 -9.13
N GLN A 130 -7.19 -1.33 -10.11
CA GLN A 130 -6.01 -2.17 -10.03
C GLN A 130 -4.70 -1.42 -10.21
N GLU A 131 -4.70 -0.28 -10.91
CA GLU A 131 -3.45 0.34 -11.38
C GLU A 131 -3.30 1.82 -11.00
N ARG A 132 -4.39 2.55 -10.75
CA ARG A 132 -4.35 4.03 -10.74
C ARG A 132 -4.80 4.67 -9.44
N VAL A 133 -5.68 4.01 -8.69
CA VAL A 133 -6.28 4.55 -7.47
C VAL A 133 -6.12 3.60 -6.28
N ALA A 134 -5.98 4.15 -5.09
CA ALA A 134 -6.09 3.40 -3.84
C ALA A 134 -7.48 3.63 -3.24
N ILE A 135 -8.25 2.55 -3.07
CA ILE A 135 -9.55 2.57 -2.40
C ILE A 135 -9.50 1.62 -1.21
N SER A 136 -9.73 2.16 -0.01
CA SER A 136 -9.71 1.38 1.22
C SER A 136 -10.81 0.33 1.23
N SER A 137 -10.43 -0.90 1.62
CA SER A 137 -11.32 -2.06 1.72
C SER A 137 -12.01 -2.46 0.41
N CYS A 138 -11.57 -1.97 -0.74
CA CYS A 138 -12.09 -2.41 -2.03
C CYS A 138 -11.36 -3.68 -2.46
N PRO A 139 -12.06 -4.82 -2.60
CA PRO A 139 -11.45 -6.02 -3.17
C PRO A 139 -11.13 -5.78 -4.66
N ALA A 140 -10.21 -6.59 -5.20
CA ALA A 140 -10.12 -6.72 -6.64
C ALA A 140 -11.43 -7.32 -7.17
N PHE A 141 -11.91 -6.80 -8.29
CA PHE A 141 -13.13 -7.25 -8.94
C PHE A 141 -12.94 -7.24 -10.46
N ASP A 142 -13.72 -8.05 -11.16
CA ASP A 142 -13.75 -8.11 -12.61
C ASP A 142 -15.00 -7.43 -13.19
N ASP A 143 -15.13 -7.47 -14.51
CA ASP A 143 -16.28 -6.88 -15.19
C ASP A 143 -17.60 -7.51 -14.75
N GLN A 144 -17.62 -8.82 -14.48
CA GLN A 144 -18.82 -9.54 -14.05
C GLN A 144 -19.28 -9.07 -12.67
N ALA A 145 -18.35 -8.90 -11.72
CA ALA A 145 -18.65 -8.34 -10.41
C ALA A 145 -19.15 -6.89 -10.51
N ALA A 146 -18.60 -6.08 -11.42
CA ALA A 146 -19.09 -4.73 -11.69
C ALA A 146 -20.54 -4.74 -12.23
N TYR A 147 -20.86 -5.63 -13.18
CA TYR A 147 -22.23 -5.79 -13.68
C TYR A 147 -23.17 -6.31 -12.59
N ALA A 148 -22.78 -7.33 -11.83
CA ALA A 148 -23.59 -7.87 -10.74
C ALA A 148 -23.90 -6.83 -9.65
N ALA A 149 -22.94 -5.97 -9.32
CA ALA A 149 -23.15 -4.88 -8.38
C ALA A 149 -24.14 -3.84 -8.92
N MET A 150 -24.10 -3.56 -10.22
CA MET A 150 -25.08 -2.68 -10.87
C MET A 150 -26.48 -3.29 -10.94
N ASP A 151 -26.59 -4.57 -11.25
CA ASP A 151 -27.87 -5.28 -11.29
C ASP A 151 -28.49 -5.30 -9.89
N PHE A 152 -27.68 -5.56 -8.86
CA PHE A 152 -28.11 -5.38 -7.47
C PHE A 152 -28.64 -3.97 -7.20
N LEU A 153 -27.93 -2.93 -7.64
CA LEU A 153 -28.37 -1.55 -7.42
C LEU A 153 -29.73 -1.31 -8.07
N LEU A 154 -29.91 -1.75 -9.32
CA LEU A 154 -31.19 -1.62 -10.04
C LEU A 154 -32.33 -2.32 -9.31
N ASP A 155 -32.10 -3.54 -8.82
CA ASP A 155 -33.07 -4.32 -8.06
C ASP A 155 -33.38 -3.72 -6.68
N ALA A 156 -32.39 -3.05 -6.06
CA ALA A 156 -32.52 -2.45 -4.74
C ALA A 156 -33.08 -1.03 -4.77
N LEU A 157 -33.04 -0.32 -5.91
CA LEU A 157 -33.51 1.06 -6.05
C LEU A 157 -34.93 1.29 -5.51
N PRO A 158 -35.94 0.42 -5.76
CA PRO A 158 -37.27 0.61 -5.22
C PRO A 158 -37.34 0.54 -3.69
N ASP A 159 -36.41 -0.17 -3.05
CA ASP A 159 -36.33 -0.25 -1.59
C ASP A 159 -35.60 0.97 -1.02
N ILE A 160 -34.55 1.42 -1.70
CA ILE A 160 -33.70 2.55 -1.29
C ILE A 160 -34.46 3.87 -1.47
N ALA A 161 -35.17 4.04 -2.58
CA ALA A 161 -35.87 5.28 -2.92
C ALA A 161 -37.16 5.52 -2.09
N LYS A 162 -37.63 4.49 -1.37
CA LYS A 162 -38.76 4.60 -0.44
C LYS A 162 -38.35 4.93 0.99
N GLY A 163 -37.03 5.02 1.25
CA GLY A 163 -36.45 5.41 2.53
C GLY A 163 -36.72 6.85 2.90
#